data_AF-A0A1I1IQM5-F1
#
_entry.id   AF-A0A1I1IQM5-F1
#
_cell.length_a   1.000
_cell.length_b   1.000
_cell.length_c   1.000
_cell.angle_alpha   90.00
_cell.angle_beta   90.00
_cell.angle_gamma   90.00
#
_symmetry.space_group_name_H-M   'P 1'
#
loop_
_entity.id
_entity.type
_entity.pdbx_description
1 polymer ?
#
loop_
_entity_poly.entity_id
_entity_poly.type
_entity_poly.pdbx_seq_one_letter_code
_entity_poly.pdbx_strand_id
1 'polypeptide(L)' 'MLHTAIDAYNKGFRILVYEKAVASLNEQGHKFALQHVKSCLQAKVE' A
#
# COMPACT_ATOMS: atom_id res chain seq x y z
N MET A 1 -2.21 1.06 6.93
CA MET A 1 -2.18 0.33 5.65
C MET A 1 -0.78 -0.25 5.35
N LEU A 2 0.29 0.56 5.34
CA LEU A 2 1.62 0.12 4.89
C LEU A 2 2.13 -1.19 5.55
N HIS A 3 2.13 -1.29 6.88
CA HIS A 3 2.65 -2.47 7.60
C HIS A 3 1.88 -3.76 7.24
N THR A 4 0.55 -3.68 7.14
CA THR A 4 -0.28 -4.83 6.73
C THR A 4 0.03 -5.26 5.29
N ALA A 5 0.32 -4.33 4.38
CA ALA A 5 0.74 -4.66 3.02
C ALA A 5 2.11 -5.34 2.99
N ILE A 6 3.04 -4.92 3.84
CA ILE A 6 4.35 -5.56 4.00
C ILE A 6 4.20 -7.00 4.52
N ASP A 7 3.37 -7.21 5.54
CA ASP A 7 3.10 -8.55 6.07
C ASP A 7 2.41 -9.44 5.04
N ALA A 8 1.46 -8.89 4.27
CA ALA A 8 0.79 -9.62 3.21
C ALA A 8 1.77 -10.05 2.11
N TYR A 9 2.71 -9.18 1.74
CA TYR A 9 3.76 -9.48 0.77
C TYR A 9 4.66 -10.61 1.27
N ASN A 10 5.14 -10.50 2.51
CA ASN A 10 6.01 -11.51 3.12
C ASN A 10 5.32 -12.89 3.26
N LYS A 11 4.00 -12.90 3.42
CA LYS A 11 3.20 -14.13 3.45
C LYS A 11 2.76 -14.63 2.07
N GLY A 12 3.18 -13.97 0.98
CA GLY A 12 2.89 -14.38 -0.40
C GLY A 12 1.46 -14.10 -0.86
N PHE A 13 0.72 -13.21 -0.19
CA PHE A 13 -0.61 -12.81 -0.62
C PHE A 13 -0.55 -11.85 -1.82
N ARG A 14 -1.58 -11.91 -2.66
CA ARG A 14 -1.83 -10.88 -3.68
C ARG A 14 -2.42 -9.65 -3.00
N ILE A 15 -1.84 -8.48 -3.26
CA ILE A 15 -2.21 -7.23 -2.61
C ILE A 15 -2.92 -6.33 -3.63
N LEU A 16 -4.14 -5.90 -3.27
CA LEU A 16 -4.91 -4.89 -3.98
C LEU A 16 -5.23 -3.76 -3.01
N VAL A 17 -4.90 -2.52 -3.38
CA VAL A 17 -5.13 -1.33 -2.57
C VAL A 17 -6.04 -0.39 -3.34
N TYR A 18 -7.19 -0.08 -2.76
CA TYR A 18 -8.08 0.95 -3.30
C TYR A 18 -7.69 2.32 -2.73
N GLU A 19 -7.10 3.19 -3.54
CA GLU A 19 -6.56 4.49 -3.09
C GLU A 19 -7.65 5.35 -2.44
N LYS A 20 -8.86 5.32 -3.01
CA LYS A 20 -10.03 6.07 -2.51
C LYS A 20 -10.60 5.51 -1.21
N ALA A 21 -10.21 4.31 -0.81
CA ALA A 21 -10.66 3.65 0.41
C ALA A 21 -9.60 3.67 1.53
N VAL A 22 -8.45 4.32 1.32
CA VAL A 22 -7.42 4.50 2.33
C VAL A 22 -7.11 5.97 2.53
N ALA A 23 -6.81 6.37 3.78
CA ALA A 23 -6.48 7.75 4.12
C ALA A 23 -5.30 7.78 5.10
N SER A 24 -4.61 8.92 5.14
CA SER A 24 -3.58 9.23 6.13
C SER A 24 -3.75 10.69 6.56
N LEU A 25 -3.35 10.99 7.79
CA LEU A 25 -3.32 12.36 8.32
C LEU A 25 -2.23 13.22 7.69
N ASN A 26 -1.23 12.59 7.07
CA ASN A 26 -0.14 13.25 6.37
C ASN A 26 -0.23 12.94 4.87
N GLU A 27 -0.47 13.96 4.05
CA GLU A 27 -0.61 13.83 2.59
C GLU A 27 0.68 13.30 1.93
N GLN A 28 1.85 13.79 2.35
CA GLN A 28 3.13 13.30 1.84
C GLN A 28 3.34 11.83 2.20
N GLY A 29 3.00 11.47 3.45
CA GLY A 29 3.06 10.09 3.91
C GLY A 29 2.08 9.17 3.16
N HIS A 30 0.90 9.68 2.80
CA HIS A 30 -0.08 8.95 1.99
C HIS A 30 0.47 8.63 0.60
N LYS A 31 0.99 9.64 -0.10
CA LYS A 31 1.59 9.51 -1.44
C LYS A 31 2.78 8.55 -1.41
N PHE A 32 3.64 8.68 -0.40
CA PHE A 32 4.77 7.77 -0.19
C PHE A 32 4.29 6.32 -0.01
N ALA A 33 3.29 6.08 0.85
CA ALA A 33 2.80 4.74 1.12
C ALA A 33 2.19 4.08 -0.12
N LEU A 34 1.38 4.81 -0.90
CA LEU A 34 0.80 4.30 -2.15
C LEU A 34 1.89 3.96 -3.18
N GLN A 35 2.90 4.81 -3.34
CA GLN A 35 4.02 4.54 -4.23
C GLN A 35 4.86 3.35 -3.74
N HIS A 36 5.10 3.24 -2.44
CA HIS A 36 5.87 2.15 -1.86
C HIS A 36 5.21 0.80 -2.10
N VAL A 37 3.90 0.67 -1.86
CA VAL A 37 3.21 -0.62 -2.09
C VAL A 37 3.17 -0.99 -3.57
N LYS A 38 3.03 0.00 -4.47
CA LYS A 38 3.02 -0.21 -5.93
C LYS A 38 4.39 -0.62 -6.47
N SER A 39 5.45 0.07 -6.07
CA SER A 39 6.79 -0.11 -6.64
C SER A 39 7.60 -1.21 -5.95
N CYS A 40 7.41 -1.45 -4.65
CA CYS A 40 8.24 -2.37 -3.88
C CYS A 40 7.53 -3.67 -3.50
N LEU A 41 6.20 -3.65 -3.30
CA LEU A 41 5.44 -4.81 -2.79
C LEU A 41 4.53 -5.46 -3.84
N GLN A 42 4.76 -5.14 -5.12
CA GLN A 42 3.98 -5.66 -6.26
C GLN A 42 2.45 -5.51 -6.08
N ALA A 43 2.00 -4.53 -5.29
CA ALA A 43 0.58 -4.30 -5.07
C ALA A 43 -0.05 -3.58 -6.27
N LYS A 44 -1.26 -4.00 -6.64
CA LYS A 44 -2.09 -3.23 -7.57
C LYS A 44 -2.77 -2.10 -6.81
N VAL A 45 -2.73 -0.88 -7.35
CA VAL A 45 -3.36 0.31 -6.76
C VAL A 45 -4.41 0.84 -7.72
N GLU A 46 -5.65 1.02 -7.25
CA GLU A 46 -6.84 1.43 -8.04
C GLU A 46 -7.74 2.46 -7.32
#